data_AF-A0A2D8BE50-F1
#
_entry.id   AF-A0A2D8BE50-F1
#
_cell.length_a   1.000
_cell.length_b   1.000
_cell.length_c   1.000
_cell.angle_alpha   90.00
_cell.angle_beta   90.00
_cell.angle_gamma   90.00
#
_symmetry.space_group_name_H-M   'P 1'
#
loop_
_entity.id
_entity.type
_entity.pdbx_description
1 polymer ?
#
loop_
_entity_poly.entity_id
_entity_poly.type
_entity_poly.pdbx_seq_one_letter_code
_entity_poly.pdbx_strand_id
1 'polypeptide(L)' 'MHPSINVLGTELKSCSTDPLTGWYRDGCCNTDENDRGSHTVCCVVTQDFL' A
#
# COMPACT_ATOMS: atom_id res chain seq x y z
N MET A 1 6.16 1.73 11.74
CA MET A 1 4.88 1.61 11.03
C MET A 1 3.93 2.68 11.52
N HIS A 2 3.37 3.47 10.60
CA HIS A 2 2.28 4.40 10.93
C HIS A 2 0.94 3.67 11.12
N PRO A 3 -0.10 4.32 11.70
CA PRO A 3 -1.42 3.73 11.78
C PRO A 3 -1.97 3.32 10.39
N SER A 4 -2.44 2.08 10.28
CA SER A 4 -3.03 1.52 9.07
C SER A 4 -4.48 1.98 8.88
N ILE A 5 -4.64 3.23 8.46
CA ILE A 5 -5.93 3.88 8.23
C ILE A 5 -5.99 4.35 6.78
N ASN A 6 -7.11 4.11 6.10
CA ASN A 6 -7.31 4.55 4.72
C ASN A 6 -7.77 6.02 4.66
N VAL A 7 -7.90 6.56 3.44
CA VAL A 7 -8.28 7.96 3.20
C VAL A 7 -9.69 8.34 3.70
N LEU A 8 -10.52 7.37 4.06
CA LEU A 8 -11.85 7.57 4.64
C LEU A 8 -11.83 7.57 6.18
N GLY A 9 -10.66 7.40 6.81
CA GLY A 9 -10.52 7.33 8.26
C GLY A 9 -10.89 5.97 8.87
N THR A 10 -11.06 4.92 8.06
CA THR A 10 -11.34 3.55 8.55
C THR A 10 -10.12 2.64 8.40
N GLU A 11 -10.21 1.40 8.87
CA GLU A 11 -9.16 0.39 8.71
C GLU A 11 -8.68 0.26 7.25
N LEU A 12 -7.37 0.19 7.07
CA LEU A 12 -6.74 -0.07 5.78
C LEU A 12 -6.94 -1.53 5.37
N LYS A 13 -7.49 -1.73 4.17
CA LYS A 13 -7.68 -3.07 3.59
C LYS A 13 -6.43 -3.51 2.83
N SER A 14 -6.30 -4.83 2.65
CA SER A 14 -5.30 -5.41 1.75
C SER A 14 -5.47 -4.87 0.33
N CYS A 15 -4.35 -4.52 -0.30
CA CYS A 15 -4.28 -4.08 -1.68
C CYS A 15 -4.14 -5.27 -2.63
N SER A 16 -3.20 -6.18 -2.35
CA SER A 16 -3.01 -7.42 -3.12
C SER A 16 -2.24 -8.47 -2.33
N THR A 17 -2.63 -9.73 -2.44
CA THR A 17 -1.91 -10.87 -1.84
C THR A 17 -1.32 -11.82 -2.89
N ASP A 18 -1.75 -11.70 -4.15
CA ASP A 18 -1.22 -12.45 -5.28
C ASP A 18 -1.28 -11.58 -6.56
N PRO A 19 -0.17 -10.91 -6.93
CA PRO A 19 1.14 -10.94 -6.27
C PRO A 19 1.13 -10.19 -4.92
N LEU A 20 1.99 -10.62 -3.99
CA LEU A 20 2.16 -9.99 -2.68
C LEU A 20 2.79 -8.59 -2.83
N THR A 21 2.10 -7.56 -2.34
CA THR A 21 2.51 -6.14 -2.43
C THR A 21 2.87 -5.52 -1.07
N GLY A 22 3.11 -4.21 -1.06
CA GLY A 22 3.37 -3.41 0.14
C GLY A 22 4.86 -3.26 0.46
N TRP A 23 5.24 -2.12 1.05
CA TRP A 23 6.62 -1.86 1.51
C TRP A 23 7.14 -2.98 2.43
N TYR A 24 6.31 -3.40 3.38
CA TYR A 24 6.61 -4.49 4.31
C TYR A 24 6.35 -5.90 3.75
N ARG A 25 5.89 -6.02 2.49
CA ARG A 25 5.45 -7.28 1.89
C ARG A 25 4.37 -8.00 2.72
N ASP A 26 3.39 -7.23 3.21
CA ASP A 26 2.25 -7.70 4.00
C ASP A 26 0.92 -7.66 3.22
N GLY A 27 0.97 -7.27 1.94
CA GLY A 27 -0.19 -7.12 1.07
C GLY A 27 -0.95 -5.81 1.25
N CYS A 28 -0.48 -4.90 2.11
CA CYS A 28 -1.10 -3.62 2.41
C CYS A 28 -0.18 -2.45 2.02
N CYS A 29 -0.76 -1.28 1.74
CA CYS A 29 -0.01 -0.04 1.47
C CYS A 29 0.48 0.63 2.77
N ASN A 30 1.02 -0.17 3.68
CA ASN A 30 1.59 0.28 4.94
C ASN A 30 2.96 0.92 4.74
N THR A 31 3.30 1.89 5.58
CA THR A 31 4.53 2.69 5.43
C THR A 31 5.12 3.08 6.79
N ASP A 32 6.34 3.59 6.79
CA ASP A 32 7.01 4.25 7.91
C ASP A 32 7.99 5.32 7.40
N GLU A 33 8.67 5.98 8.35
CA GLU A 33 9.70 6.99 8.08
C GLU A 33 10.85 6.50 7.18
N ASN A 34 11.05 5.18 7.01
CA ASN A 34 12.10 4.62 6.16
C ASN A 34 11.63 4.38 4.72
N ASP A 35 10.32 4.31 4.47
CA ASP A 35 9.74 4.20 3.13
C ASP A 35 9.73 5.56 2.43
N ARG A 36 10.91 5.97 1.97
CA ARG A 36 11.09 7.23 1.23
C ARG A 36 10.29 7.30 -0.08
N GLY A 37 9.85 6.14 -0.61
CA GLY A 37 9.00 6.06 -1.80
C GLY A 37 7.51 6.30 -1.51
N SER A 38 7.10 6.23 -0.24
CA SER A 38 5.71 6.35 0.21
C SER A 38 4.77 5.44 -0.58
N HIS A 39 4.95 4.12 -0.44
CA HIS A 39 4.13 3.09 -1.09
C HIS A 39 2.73 2.99 -0.44
N THR A 40 2.02 4.11 -0.35
CA THR A 40 0.75 4.30 0.36
C THR A 40 -0.48 4.28 -0.56
N VAL A 41 -0.29 4.30 -1.88
CA VAL A 41 -1.37 4.30 -2.87
C VAL A 41 -1.58 2.90 -3.43
N CYS A 42 -2.73 2.28 -3.10
CA CYS A 42 -3.17 1.08 -3.78
C CYS A 42 -3.76 1.44 -5.15
N CYS A 43 -3.26 0.83 -6.22
CA CYS A 43 -3.71 1.11 -7.59
C CYS A 43 -3.89 -0.19 -8.39
N VAL A 44 -4.78 -0.12 -9.38
CA VAL A 44 -4.86 -1.12 -10.45
C VAL A 44 -4.03 -0.59 -11.60
N VAL A 45 -3.01 -1.37 -11.98
CA VAL A 45 -2.01 -0.96 -12.97
C VAL A 45 -2.54 -1.24 -14.38
N THR A 46 -2.30 -0.33 -15.31
CA THR A 46 -2.60 -0.50 -16.75
C THR A 46 -1.30 -0.56 -17.55
N GLN A 47 -1.39 -0.99 -18.82
CA GLN A 47 -0.21 -1.07 -19.68
C GLN A 47 0.43 0.31 -19.95
N ASP A 48 -0.36 1.37 -20.11
CA ASP A 48 0.16 2.72 -20.37
C ASP A 48 0.92 3.33 -19.18
N PHE A 49 0.66 2.83 -17.96
CA PHE A 49 1.37 3.27 -16.75
C PHE A 49 2.71 2.55 -16.55
N LEU A 50 2.89 1.37 -17.15
CA LEU A 50 4.09 0.55 -17.06
C LEU A 50 5.14 0.97 -18.09
#